data_AF-A0A851N4N9-F1
#
_entry.id   AF-A0A851N4N9-F1
#
_cell.length_a   1.000
_cell.length_b   1.000
_cell.length_c   1.000
_cell.angle_alpha   90.00
_cell.angle_beta   90.00
_cell.angle_gamma   90.00
#
_symmetry.space_group_name_H-M   'P 1'
#
loop_
_entity.id
_entity.type
_entity.pdbx_description
1 polymer ?
#
loop_
_entity_poly.entity_id
_entity_poly.type
_entity_poly.pdbx_seq_one_letter_code
_entity_poly.pdbx_strand_id
1 'polypeptide(L)' 'GGTPPVPGRVAQLVTDFGLRLFRAGWGHRGDTNAVLAPHGATSVLVALQVATAGRGRRQLEGALGFSIDGEGGGQVGDTP' A
#
# COMPACT_ATOMS: atom_id res chain seq x y z
N GLY A 1 -10.34 15.52 -1.18
CA GLY A 1 -9.32 16.31 -0.48
C GLY A 1 -9.04 15.66 0.85
N GLY A 2 -8.01 14.82 0.92
CA GLY A 2 -7.54 14.20 2.16
C GLY A 2 -6.09 14.59 2.35
N THR A 3 -5.72 14.97 3.57
CA THR A 3 -4.34 15.30 3.96
C THR A 3 -3.42 14.14 3.56
N PRO A 4 -2.29 14.38 2.87
CA PRO A 4 -1.36 13.32 2.54
C PRO A 4 -0.91 12.61 3.83
N PRO A 5 -0.90 11.28 3.86
CA PRO A 5 -0.59 10.54 5.07
C PRO A 5 0.83 10.86 5.53
N VAL A 6 1.00 11.08 6.84
CA VAL A 6 2.31 11.35 7.46
C VAL A 6 3.25 10.17 7.12
N PRO A 7 4.50 10.40 6.68
CA PRO A 7 5.40 9.33 6.21
C PRO A 7 5.52 8.13 7.17
N GLY A 8 5.55 8.39 8.48
CA GLY A 8 5.57 7.35 9.50
C GLY A 8 4.31 6.47 9.52
N ARG A 9 3.14 7.05 9.23
CA ARG A 9 1.88 6.30 9.13
C ARG A 9 1.84 5.42 7.89
N VAL A 10 2.36 5.88 6.76
CA VAL A 10 2.47 5.07 5.54
C VAL A 10 3.40 3.88 5.77
N ALA A 11 4.56 4.12 6.40
CA ALA A 11 5.52 3.06 6.71
C ALA A 11 4.90 1.98 7.63
N GLN A 12 4.10 2.38 8.62
CA GLN A 12 3.33 1.47 9.47
C GLN A 12 2.31 0.65 8.66
N LEU A 13 1.49 1.31 7.83
CA LEU A 13 0.47 0.63 7.01
C LEU A 13 1.11 -0.37 6.03
N VAL A 14 2.23 0.00 5.42
CA VAL A 14 3.01 -0.88 4.53
C VAL A 14 3.55 -2.10 5.28
N THR A 15 4.12 -1.89 6.46
CA THR A 15 4.64 -2.98 7.31
C THR A 15 3.50 -3.91 7.73
N ASP A 16 2.39 -3.36 8.22
CA ASP A 16 1.22 -4.11 8.68
C ASP A 16 0.64 -4.96 7.55
N PHE A 17 0.49 -4.39 6.35
CA PHE A 17 0.02 -5.12 5.19
C PHE A 17 0.96 -6.27 4.84
N GLY A 18 2.28 -6.01 4.77
CA GLY A 18 3.26 -7.05 4.46
C GLY A 18 3.27 -8.19 5.49
N LEU A 19 3.08 -7.90 6.78
CA LEU A 19 2.93 -8.93 7.81
C LEU A 19 1.63 -9.75 7.64
N ARG A 20 0.51 -9.12 7.26
CA ARG A 20 -0.72 -9.84 6.91
C ARG A 20 -0.52 -10.76 5.71
N LEU A 21 0.19 -10.29 4.68
CA LEU A 21 0.52 -11.08 3.49
C LEU A 21 1.41 -12.28 3.85
N PHE A 22 2.42 -12.08 4.70
CA PHE A 22 3.26 -13.17 5.19
C PHE A 22 2.44 -14.25 5.91
N ARG A 23 1.57 -13.83 6.84
CA ARG A 23 0.70 -14.74 7.59
C ARG A 23 -0.27 -15.50 6.67
N ALA A 24 -0.81 -14.85 5.64
CA ALA A 24 -1.69 -15.49 4.68
C ALA A 24 -0.96 -16.55 3.82
N GLY A 25 0.29 -16.28 3.42
CA GLY A 25 1.08 -17.19 2.57
C GLY A 25 1.81 -18.31 3.31
N TRP A 26 2.17 -18.10 4.58
CA TRP A 26 3.04 -19.01 5.34
C TRP A 26 2.56 -19.32 6.76
N GLY A 27 1.50 -18.71 7.27
CA GLY A 27 1.04 -18.93 8.65
C GLY A 27 0.66 -20.37 8.97
N HIS A 28 0.39 -21.20 7.95
CA HIS A 28 0.11 -22.64 8.08
C HIS A 28 1.34 -23.53 7.85
N ARG A 29 2.50 -22.96 7.49
CA ARG A 29 3.73 -23.71 7.21
C ARG A 29 4.62 -23.68 8.46
N GLY A 30 4.45 -24.67 9.33
CA GLY A 30 5.14 -24.77 10.64
C GLY A 30 6.66 -24.55 10.55
N ASP A 31 7.41 -25.55 10.11
CA ASP A 31 8.88 -25.54 10.16
C ASP A 31 9.53 -25.01 8.87
N THR A 32 8.78 -24.31 8.02
CA THR A 32 9.31 -23.80 6.75
C THR A 32 10.00 -22.46 6.98
N ASN A 33 11.30 -22.41 6.74
CA ASN A 33 12.02 -21.14 6.67
C ASN A 33 11.51 -20.33 5.47
N ALA A 34 10.97 -19.15 5.74
CA ALA A 34 10.45 -18.25 4.73
C ALA A 34 10.90 -16.82 5.01
N VAL A 35 11.20 -16.08 3.93
CA VAL A 35 11.51 -14.66 4.00
C VAL A 35 10.53 -13.90 3.12
N LEU A 36 10.09 -12.74 3.59
CA LEU A 36 9.33 -11.77 2.82
C LEU A 36 9.96 -10.41 3.06
N ALA A 37 10.03 -9.60 2.01
CA ALA A 37 10.32 -8.17 2.13
C ALA A 37 8.99 -7.41 2.16
N PRO A 38 8.47 -6.98 3.34
CA PRO A 38 7.15 -6.36 3.47
C PRO A 38 6.99 -5.14 2.57
N HIS A 39 8.00 -4.28 2.55
CA HIS A 39 8.04 -3.10 1.69
C HIS A 39 8.01 -3.46 0.20
N GLY A 40 8.89 -4.36 -0.25
CA GLY A 40 8.97 -4.75 -1.67
C GLY A 40 7.67 -5.34 -2.21
N ALA A 41 7.06 -6.27 -1.46
CA ALA A 41 5.78 -6.86 -1.83
C ALA A 41 4.65 -5.82 -1.89
N THR A 42 4.63 -4.88 -0.93
CA THR A 42 3.62 -3.83 -0.88
C THR A 42 3.80 -2.79 -1.99
N SER A 43 5.03 -2.43 -2.35
CA SER A 43 5.33 -1.47 -3.42
C SER A 43 4.72 -1.89 -4.77
N VAL A 44 4.68 -3.19 -5.06
CA VAL A 44 4.04 -3.71 -6.29
C VAL A 44 2.54 -3.47 -6.27
N LEU A 45 1.88 -3.65 -5.12
CA LEU A 45 0.43 -3.42 -4.99
C LEU A 45 0.07 -1.93 -4.97
N VAL A 46 0.96 -1.10 -4.42
CA VAL A 46 0.89 0.36 -4.55
C VAL A 46 0.96 0.73 -6.02
N ALA A 47 1.96 0.29 -6.79
CA ALA A 47 2.01 0.55 -8.23
C ALA A 47 0.74 0.06 -8.96
N LEU A 48 0.18 -1.08 -8.53
CA LEU A 48 -1.07 -1.60 -9.08
C LEU A 48 -2.29 -0.70 -8.80
N GLN A 49 -2.35 0.03 -7.67
CA GLN A 49 -3.40 1.03 -7.45
C GLN A 49 -3.38 2.15 -8.50
N VAL A 50 -2.19 2.55 -8.99
CA VAL A 50 -2.06 3.56 -10.05
C VAL A 50 -2.63 3.02 -11.37
N ALA A 51 -2.30 1.78 -11.69
CA ALA A 51 -2.65 1.15 -12.96
C ALA A 51 -4.09 0.63 -13.03
N THR A 52 -4.85 0.64 -11.92
CA THR A 52 -6.19 0.08 -11.84
C THR A 52 -7.25 1.12 -11.50
N ALA A 53 -8.47 0.90 -11.99
CA ALA A 53 -9.62 1.75 -11.71
C ALA A 53 -10.80 0.94 -11.17
N GLY A 54 -11.84 1.63 -10.70
CA GLY A 54 -13.11 1.02 -10.32
C GLY A 54 -12.98 0.03 -9.16
N ARG A 55 -13.53 -1.17 -9.33
CA ARG A 55 -13.62 -2.17 -8.25
C ARG A 55 -12.24 -2.64 -7.78
N GLY A 56 -11.30 -2.88 -8.69
CA GLY A 56 -9.96 -3.37 -8.35
C GLY A 56 -9.19 -2.37 -7.49
N ARG A 57 -9.23 -1.09 -7.88
CA ARG A 57 -8.61 0.00 -7.12
C ARG A 57 -9.16 0.09 -5.69
N ARG A 58 -10.49 0.06 -5.52
CA ARG A 58 -11.13 0.12 -4.19
C ARG A 58 -10.75 -1.07 -3.29
N GLN A 59 -10.54 -2.25 -3.86
CA GLN A 59 -10.08 -3.41 -3.10
C GLN A 59 -8.66 -3.20 -2.59
N LEU A 60 -7.78 -2.65 -3.42
CA LEU A 60 -6.40 -2.33 -3.02
C LEU A 60 -6.37 -1.23 -1.95
N GLU A 61 -7.19 -0.18 -2.09
CA GLU A 61 -7.32 0.90 -1.09
C GLU A 61 -7.77 0.35 0.26
N GLY A 62 -8.82 -0.50 0.26
CA GLY A 62 -9.30 -1.13 1.48
C GLY A 62 -8.28 -2.07 2.12
N ALA A 63 -7.51 -2.81 1.32
CA ALA A 63 -6.51 -3.74 1.83
C ALA A 63 -5.26 -3.03 2.40
N LEU A 64 -4.79 -1.98 1.71
CA LEU A 64 -3.60 -1.21 2.09
C LEU A 64 -3.90 -0.16 3.18
N GLY A 65 -5.15 0.29 3.29
CA GLY A 65 -5.57 1.30 4.26
C GLY A 65 -5.18 2.73 3.86
N PHE A 66 -4.73 2.93 2.62
CA PHE A 66 -4.47 4.24 2.03
C PHE A 66 -4.69 4.18 0.51
N SER A 67 -4.89 5.37 -0.08
CA SER A 67 -4.98 5.59 -1.51
C SER A 67 -3.77 6.40 -1.96
N ILE A 68 -3.23 6.07 -3.13
CA ILE A 68 -2.33 6.95 -3.87
C ILE A 68 -3.13 7.59 -5.00
N ASP A 69 -3.15 8.91 -5.05
CA ASP A 69 -3.68 9.60 -6.22
C ASP A 69 -2.68 9.39 -7.37
N GLY A 70 -3.18 8.97 -8.53
CA GLY A 70 -2.36 8.55 -9.68
C GLY A 70 -1.57 9.69 -10.33
N GLU A 71 -1.67 10.90 -9.82
CA GLU A 71 -0.89 12.05 -10.22
C GLU A 71 -0.44 12.77 -8.96
N GLY A 72 0.80 13.24 -8.96
CA GLY A 72 1.23 14.29 -8.07
C GLY A 72 0.40 15.55 -8.37
N GLY A 73 -0.81 15.61 -7.84
CA GLY A 73 -1.57 16.84 -7.64
C GLY A 73 -0.93 17.62 -6.51
N GLY A 74 0.35 17.97 -6.67
CA GLY A 74 0.82 19.24 -6.18
C GLY A 74 -0.15 20.25 -6.77
N GLN A 75 -0.98 20.82 -5.91
CA GLN A 75 -1.71 22.01 -6.23
C GLN A 75 -0.63 22.99 -6.70
N VAL A 76 -0.52 23.19 -8.01
CA VAL A 76 0.06 24.41 -8.56
C VAL A 76 -0.96 25.46 -8.17
N GLY A 77 -0.89 25.84 -6.90
CA GLY A 77 -1.59 26.98 -6.37
C GLY A 77 -0.97 28.16 -7.08
N ASP A 78 -1.76 28.75 -7.96
CA ASP A 78 -1.68 30.18 -8.24
C ASP A 78 -1.18 30.91 -7.00
N THR A 79 -0.04 31.56 -7.14
CA THR A 79 0.36 32.61 -6.22
C THR A 79 1.05 33.68 -7.04
N PRO A 80 0.80 34.94 -6.70
CA PRO A 80 -0.17 35.86 -7.30
C PRO A 80 0.30 36.51 -8.61
#